data_AF-A0A3B0YSI6-F1
#
_entry.id   AF-A0A3B0YSI6-F1
#
_cell.length_a   1.000
_cell.length_b   1.000
_cell.length_c   1.000
_cell.angle_alpha   90.00
_cell.angle_beta   90.00
_cell.angle_gamma   90.00
#
_symmetry.space_group_name_H-M   'P 1'
#
loop_
_entity.id
_entity.type
_entity.pdbx_description
1 polymer ?
#
loop_
_entity_poly.entity_id
_entity_poly.type
_entity_poly.pdbx_seq_one_letter_code
_entity_poly.pdbx_strand_id
1 'polypeptide(L)'
;MKHYIYIIIAIAGVAAAVMNIIVMDSVVSFTTLGFIAWALSPYVYMVILVKVVTARRAFIAVMLAAIVVGGFGTLAFVDILFINPDAQGGLVFVVTPLWQWALLIISTL
;
A
#
# COMPACT_ATOMS: atom_id res chain seq x y z
N MET A 1 5.40 -12.85 16.24
CA MET A 1 5.96 -12.48 14.92
C MET A 1 4.86 -12.16 13.92
N LYS A 2 3.97 -13.09 13.55
CA LYS A 2 2.88 -12.81 12.59
C LYS A 2 2.02 -11.60 12.95
N HIS A 3 1.66 -11.45 14.23
CA HIS A 3 0.84 -10.32 14.70
C HIS A 3 1.49 -8.96 14.44
N TYR A 4 2.80 -8.80 14.68
CA TYR A 4 3.51 -7.54 14.41
C TYR A 4 3.48 -7.20 12.91
N ILE A 5 3.67 -8.21 12.05
CA ILE A 5 3.62 -8.02 10.59
C ILE A 5 2.21 -7.60 10.15
N TYR A 6 1.16 -8.23 10.69
CA TYR A 6 -0.21 -7.82 10.41
C TYR A 6 -0.52 -6.40 10.86
N ILE A 7 -0.02 -5.98 12.02
CA ILE A 7 -0.17 -4.60 12.51
C ILE A 7 0.49 -3.61 11.54
N ILE A 8 1.72 -3.89 11.10
CA ILE A 8 2.44 -3.02 10.14
C ILE A 8 1.66 -2.92 8.82
N ILE A 9 1.23 -4.05 8.27
CA ILE A 9 0.45 -4.08 7.02
C ILE A 9 -0.87 -3.33 7.18
N ALA A 10 -1.56 -3.50 8.31
CA ALA A 10 -2.82 -2.83 8.60
C ALA A 10 -2.63 -1.31 8.71
N ILE A 11 -1.61 -0.85 9.44
CA ILE A 11 -1.30 0.59 9.56
C ILE A 11 -1.02 1.19 8.17
N ALA A 12 -0.19 0.52 7.36
CA ALA A 12 0.14 0.99 6.02
C ALA A 12 -1.08 1.00 5.07
N GLY A 13 -1.90 -0.05 5.11
CA GLY A 13 -3.13 -0.14 4.32
C GLY A 13 -4.15 0.93 4.72
N VAL A 14 -4.34 1.16 6.03
CA VAL A 14 -5.22 2.23 6.53
C VAL A 14 -4.69 3.60 6.10
N ALA A 15 -3.38 3.85 6.21
CA ALA A 15 -2.79 5.10 5.74
C ALA A 15 -3.07 5.32 4.23
N ALA A 16 -2.85 4.30 3.40
CA ALA A 16 -3.13 4.38 1.97
C ALA A 16 -4.62 4.65 1.67
N ALA A 17 -5.54 3.99 2.37
CA ALA A 17 -6.98 4.21 2.22
C ALA A 17 -7.40 5.62 2.64
N VAL A 18 -6.89 6.10 3.79
CA VAL A 18 -7.17 7.46 4.30
C VAL A 18 -6.67 8.52 3.30
N MET A 19 -5.46 8.37 2.77
CA MET A 19 -4.94 9.30 1.75
C MET A 19 -5.79 9.33 0.48
N ASN A 20 -6.33 8.18 0.05
CA ASN A 20 -7.27 8.13 -1.08
C ASN A 20 -8.59 8.87 -0.77
N ILE A 21 -9.13 8.67 0.44
CA ILE A 21 -10.40 9.30 0.85
C ILE A 21 -10.25 10.82 0.98
N ILE A 22 -9.13 11.32 1.52
CA ILE A 22 -8.90 12.76 1.70
C ILE A 22 -8.90 13.50 0.36
N VAL A 23 -8.42 12.86 -0.70
CA VAL A 23 -8.16 13.51 -1.98
C VAL A 23 -9.33 13.37 -2.95
N MET A 24 -10.09 12.29 -2.85
CA MET A 24 -11.29 12.12 -3.66
C MET A 24 -12.43 12.89 -3.00
N ASP A 25 -12.72 14.05 -3.57
CA ASP A 25 -13.74 14.98 -3.13
C ASP A 25 -15.06 14.26 -2.77
N SER A 26 -15.69 14.73 -1.69
CA SER A 26 -16.64 14.09 -0.76
C SER A 26 -17.76 13.13 -1.25
N VAL A 27 -17.93 12.91 -2.55
CA VAL A 27 -18.90 11.96 -3.12
C VAL A 27 -18.22 10.62 -3.37
N VAL A 28 -18.49 9.64 -2.48
CA VAL A 28 -18.06 8.25 -2.68
C VAL A 28 -18.70 7.70 -3.96
N SER A 29 -17.91 7.67 -5.04
CA SER A 29 -18.30 7.07 -6.32
C SER A 29 -17.77 5.64 -6.44
N PHE A 30 -18.34 4.85 -7.35
CA PHE A 30 -17.78 3.53 -7.68
C PHE A 30 -16.32 3.61 -8.14
N THR A 31 -15.95 4.69 -8.82
CA THR A 31 -14.57 4.97 -9.22
C THR A 31 -13.67 5.13 -8.00
N THR A 32 -14.09 5.91 -7.00
CA THR A 32 -13.37 6.11 -5.74
C THR A 32 -13.16 4.79 -5.00
N LEU A 33 -14.19 3.95 -4.91
CA LEU A 33 -14.08 2.61 -4.32
C LEU A 33 -13.10 1.72 -5.09
N GLY A 34 -13.07 1.82 -6.41
CA GLY A 34 -12.09 1.13 -7.26
C GLY A 34 -10.65 1.55 -6.96
N PHE A 35 -10.39 2.85 -6.79
CA PHE A 35 -9.07 3.36 -6.41
C PHE A 35 -8.66 2.94 -5.01
N ILE A 36 -9.57 2.98 -4.03
CA ILE A 36 -9.28 2.50 -2.68
C ILE A 36 -8.98 0.99 -2.70
N ALA A 37 -9.76 0.20 -3.42
CA ALA A 37 -9.52 -1.23 -3.56
C ALA A 37 -8.18 -1.51 -4.25
N TRP A 38 -7.86 -0.75 -5.30
CA TRP A 38 -6.57 -0.81 -5.99
C TRP A 38 -5.41 -0.48 -5.04
N ALA A 39 -5.50 0.62 -4.29
CA ALA A 39 -4.51 1.02 -3.31
C ALA A 39 -4.35 0.01 -2.16
N LEU A 40 -5.43 -0.65 -1.74
CA LEU A 40 -5.40 -1.66 -0.69
C LEU A 40 -4.86 -3.03 -1.16
N SER A 41 -4.95 -3.32 -2.45
CA SER A 41 -4.65 -4.65 -2.99
C SER A 41 -3.22 -5.17 -2.72
N PRO A 42 -2.14 -4.38 -2.75
CA PRO A 42 -0.80 -4.84 -2.37
C PRO A 42 -0.72 -5.29 -0.91
N TYR A 43 -1.43 -4.59 -0.02
CA TYR A 43 -1.47 -4.92 1.41
C TYR A 43 -2.24 -6.20 1.68
N VAL A 44 -3.36 -6.41 0.98
CA VAL A 44 -4.11 -7.67 1.02
C VAL A 44 -3.23 -8.84 0.58
N TYR A 45 -2.44 -8.67 -0.49
CA TYR A 45 -1.48 -9.67 -0.94
C TYR A 45 -0.44 -10.00 0.13
N MET A 46 0.13 -9.00 0.79
CA MET A 46 1.07 -9.23 1.90
C MET A 46 0.42 -9.99 3.07
N VAL A 47 -0.86 -9.72 3.40
CA VAL A 47 -1.60 -10.51 4.41
C VAL A 47 -1.68 -11.98 4.00
N ILE A 48 -1.93 -12.27 2.72
CA ILE A 48 -1.94 -13.63 2.18
C ILE A 48 -0.55 -14.27 2.31
N LEU A 49 0.52 -13.55 1.97
CA LEU A 49 1.89 -14.04 2.14
C LEU A 49 2.19 -14.46 3.59
N VAL A 50 1.81 -13.65 4.59
CA VAL A 50 2.00 -13.99 6.02
C VAL A 50 1.23 -15.28 6.41
N LYS A 51 0.11 -15.57 5.75
CA LYS A 51 -0.67 -16.80 5.99
C LYS A 51 0.02 -18.03 5.42
N VAL A 52 0.56 -17.95 4.20
CA VAL A 52 1.12 -19.12 3.48
C VAL A 52 2.56 -19.43 3.84
N VAL A 53 3.37 -18.43 4.24
CA VAL A 53 4.77 -18.67 4.62
C VAL A 53 4.87 -19.30 6.00
N THR A 54 5.84 -20.21 6.15
CA THR A 54 6.10 -20.93 7.42
C THR A 54 7.52 -20.71 7.94
N ALA A 55 8.48 -20.43 7.06
CA ALA A 55 9.88 -20.24 7.42
C ALA A 55 10.12 -18.88 8.11
N ARG A 56 10.94 -18.87 9.17
CA ARG A 56 11.32 -17.65 9.91
C ARG A 56 11.92 -16.57 8.99
N ARG A 57 12.78 -16.96 8.05
CA ARG A 57 13.39 -16.04 7.07
C ARG A 57 12.35 -15.40 6.16
N ALA A 58 11.32 -16.15 5.74
CA ALA A 58 10.22 -15.63 4.94
C ALA A 58 9.39 -14.61 5.73
N PHE A 59 9.15 -14.81 7.03
CA PHE A 59 8.49 -13.77 7.85
C PHE A 59 9.29 -12.48 7.91
N ILE A 60 10.61 -12.55 8.04
CA ILE A 60 11.48 -11.36 8.05
C ILE A 60 11.39 -10.66 6.69
N ALA A 61 11.43 -11.41 5.59
CA ALA A 61 11.28 -10.85 4.24
C ALA A 61 9.93 -10.13 4.07
N VAL A 62 8.82 -10.75 4.47
CA VAL A 62 7.49 -10.11 4.39
C VAL A 62 7.39 -8.88 5.30
N MET A 63 8.02 -8.90 6.47
CA MET A 63 8.08 -7.74 7.36
C MET A 63 8.83 -6.56 6.72
N LEU A 64 9.99 -6.83 6.10
CA LEU A 64 10.77 -5.81 5.39
C LEU A 64 10.01 -5.29 4.18
N ALA A 65 9.37 -6.17 3.40
CA ALA A 65 8.52 -5.79 2.29
C ALA A 65 7.37 -4.88 2.76
N ALA A 66 6.70 -5.19 3.87
CA ALA A 66 5.63 -4.36 4.42
C ALA A 66 6.10 -2.95 4.81
N ILE A 67 7.29 -2.84 5.41
CA ILE A 67 7.90 -1.55 5.77
C ILE A 67 8.25 -0.75 4.50
N VAL A 68 8.88 -1.39 3.51
CA VAL A 68 9.28 -0.73 2.26
C VAL A 68 8.07 -0.32 1.45
N VAL A 69 7.14 -1.23 1.19
CA VAL A 69 5.91 -1.00 0.42
C VAL A 69 5.04 0.07 1.09
N GLY A 70 4.79 -0.09 2.39
CA GLY A 70 3.96 0.84 3.16
C GLY A 70 4.60 2.20 3.35
N GLY A 71 5.90 2.23 3.66
CA GLY A 71 6.68 3.46 3.81
C GLY A 71 6.78 4.22 2.50
N PHE A 72 7.15 3.56 1.40
CA PHE A 72 7.19 4.15 0.06
C PHE A 72 5.83 4.73 -0.34
N GLY A 73 4.76 3.95 -0.18
CA GLY A 73 3.43 4.40 -0.56
C GLY A 73 2.99 5.63 0.23
N THR A 74 3.19 5.60 1.55
CA THR A 74 2.84 6.73 2.43
C THR A 74 3.65 7.96 2.09
N LEU A 75 4.96 7.84 1.88
CA LEU A 75 5.83 8.95 1.51
C LEU A 75 5.45 9.54 0.14
N ALA A 76 5.13 8.70 -0.84
CA ALA A 76 4.70 9.15 -2.16
C ALA A 76 3.38 9.94 -2.10
N PHE A 77 2.40 9.47 -1.32
CA PHE A 77 1.17 10.23 -1.07
C PHE A 77 1.45 11.54 -0.33
N VAL A 78 2.29 11.51 0.72
CA VAL A 78 2.58 12.72 1.50
C VAL A 78 3.27 13.78 0.65
N ASP A 79 4.25 13.36 -0.16
CA ASP A 79 4.99 14.26 -1.04
C ASP A 79 4.05 14.95 -2.03
N ILE A 80 3.27 14.17 -2.79
CA ILE A 80 2.39 14.69 -3.84
C ILE A 80 1.20 15.49 -3.29
N LEU A 81 0.72 15.16 -2.09
CA LEU A 81 -0.45 15.84 -1.52
C LEU A 81 -0.11 17.06 -0.68
N PHE A 82 1.07 17.09 -0.06
CA PHE A 82 1.38 18.12 0.95
C PHE A 82 2.71 18.85 0.72
N ILE A 83 3.70 18.25 0.04
CA ILE A 83 5.04 18.85 -0.10
C ILE A 83 5.22 19.47 -1.49
N ASN A 84 4.99 18.68 -2.55
CA ASN A 84 5.14 19.06 -3.94
C ASN A 84 3.84 18.80 -4.72
N PRO A 85 2.74 19.53 -4.42
CA PRO A 85 1.49 19.39 -5.15
C PRO A 85 1.68 19.86 -6.59
N ASP A 86 1.42 18.97 -7.54
CA ASP A 86 1.43 19.27 -8.97
C ASP A 86 0.08 18.95 -9.63
N ALA A 87 -0.10 19.42 -10.86
CA ALA A 87 -1.33 19.18 -11.62
C ALA A 87 -1.53 17.70 -12.01
N GLN A 88 -0.48 16.87 -11.88
CA GLN A 88 -0.49 15.45 -12.23
C GLN A 88 -0.56 14.54 -10.99
N GLY A 89 -0.77 15.11 -9.81
CA GLY A 89 -0.65 14.41 -8.54
C GLY A 89 -1.63 13.24 -8.41
N GLY A 90 -2.75 13.30 -9.12
CA GLY A 90 -3.70 12.19 -9.21
C GLY A 90 -3.11 10.88 -9.76
N LEU A 91 -2.02 10.93 -10.53
CA LEU A 91 -1.37 9.71 -11.03
C LEU A 91 -0.80 8.84 -9.91
N VAL A 92 -0.50 9.42 -8.74
CA VAL A 92 0.01 8.67 -7.57
C VAL A 92 -0.93 7.55 -7.15
N PHE A 93 -2.25 7.73 -7.32
CA PHE A 93 -3.26 6.72 -6.97
C PHE A 93 -3.21 5.48 -7.87
N VAL A 94 -2.66 5.60 -9.08
CA VAL A 94 -2.47 4.48 -10.01
C VAL A 94 -1.06 3.93 -9.89
N VAL A 95 -0.07 4.82 -9.97
CA VAL A 95 1.35 4.51 -10.15
C VAL A 95 1.95 3.94 -8.87
N THR A 96 1.57 4.44 -7.70
CA THR A 96 2.10 3.93 -6.43
C THR A 96 1.71 2.47 -6.20
N PRO A 97 0.42 2.07 -6.26
CA PRO A 97 0.07 0.67 -6.11
C PRO A 97 0.66 -0.22 -7.22
N LEU A 98 0.83 0.30 -8.44
CA LEU A 98 1.49 -0.41 -9.54
C LEU A 98 2.95 -0.77 -9.19
N TRP A 99 3.74 0.19 -8.69
CA TRP A 99 5.12 -0.07 -8.26
C TRP A 99 5.20 -0.98 -7.03
N GLN A 100 4.25 -0.86 -6.11
CA GLN A 100 4.13 -1.77 -4.97
C GLN A 100 3.88 -3.21 -5.44
N TRP A 101 3.00 -3.40 -6.42
CA TRP A 101 2.76 -4.70 -7.03
C TRP A 101 3.99 -5.24 -7.77
N ALA A 102 4.66 -4.42 -8.57
CA ALA A 102 5.86 -4.81 -9.28
C ALA A 102 6.94 -5.32 -8.31
N LEU A 103 7.20 -4.58 -7.23
CA LEU A 103 8.13 -4.98 -6.18
C LEU A 103 7.71 -6.30 -5.53
N LEU A 104 6.44 -6.42 -5.13
CA LEU A 104 5.92 -7.61 -4.46
C LEU A 104 6.02 -8.85 -5.35
N ILE A 105 5.58 -8.77 -6.60
CA ILE A 105 5.65 -9.88 -7.55
C ILE A 105 7.11 -10.30 -7.74
N ILE A 106 8.01 -9.39 -8.09
CA ILE A 106 9.43 -9.70 -8.30
C ILE A 106 10.06 -10.33 -7.06
N SER A 107 9.72 -9.84 -5.86
CA SER A 107 10.26 -10.37 -4.61
C SER A 107 9.72 -11.76 -4.21
N THR A 108 8.68 -12.24 -4.88
CA THR A 108 7.99 -13.51 -4.57
C THR A 108 8.12 -14.58 -5.66
N LEU A 109 8.80 -14.27 -6.77
CA LEU A 109 9.24 -15.23 -7.78
C LEU A 109 10.42 -16.05 -7.26
#